data_AF-A0A7J8YBB4-F1
#
_entry.id   AF-A0A7J8YBB4-F1
#
_cell.length_a   1.000
_cell.length_b   1.000
_cell.length_c   1.000
_cell.angle_alpha   90.00
_cell.angle_beta   90.00
_cell.angle_gamma   90.00
#
_symmetry.space_group_name_H-M   'P 1'
#
loop_
_entity.id
_entity.type
_entity.pdbx_description
1 polymer ?
#
loop_
_entity_poly.entity_id
_entity_poly.type
_entity_poly.pdbx_seq_one_letter_code
_entity_poly.pdbx_strand_id
1 'polypeptide(L)'
;MAEFKGWPFSEEEEKEGAIDEIVEFCSLSNLKNLEVNKSGSLKTMKRQTNSFFRKGEAGDYVNFLSPSAVELYSKIVDGKLSGSGDCTAGSLKQRPGIPSPGTPL
;
A
#
# COMPACT_ATOMS: atom_id res chain seq x y z
N MET A 1 -4.92 -15.57 2.92
CA MET A 1 -3.61 -15.76 3.59
C MET A 1 -3.66 -16.87 4.63
N ALA A 2 -4.69 -16.92 5.47
CA ALA A 2 -4.84 -17.91 6.53
C ALA A 2 -4.86 -19.36 5.98
N GLU A 3 -5.73 -19.63 5.00
CA GLU A 3 -5.77 -20.91 4.26
C GLU A 3 -4.42 -21.29 3.64
N PHE A 4 -3.77 -20.36 2.94
CA PHE A 4 -2.46 -20.60 2.32
C PHE A 4 -1.37 -20.98 3.34
N LYS A 5 -1.47 -20.48 4.58
CA LYS A 5 -0.58 -20.86 5.68
C LYS A 5 -0.97 -22.17 6.36
N GLY A 6 -2.06 -22.82 5.94
CA GLY A 6 -2.61 -24.01 6.57
C GLY A 6 -3.40 -23.75 7.84
N TRP A 7 -3.77 -22.49 8.11
CA TRP A 7 -4.58 -22.07 9.25
C TRP A 7 -5.86 -21.40 8.75
N PRO A 8 -6.78 -22.13 8.11
CA PRO A 8 -8.07 -21.57 7.71
C PRO A 8 -8.87 -21.16 8.95
N PHE A 9 -9.73 -20.15 8.80
CA PHE A 9 -10.69 -19.80 9.84
C PHE A 9 -11.81 -20.85 9.90
N SER A 10 -12.33 -21.11 11.09
CA SER A 10 -13.55 -21.91 11.25
C SER A 10 -14.79 -21.07 10.97
N GLU A 11 -15.92 -21.73 10.68
CA GLU A 11 -17.18 -21.00 10.47
C GLU A 11 -17.60 -20.20 11.72
N GLU A 12 -17.29 -20.70 12.91
CA GLU A 12 -17.54 -20.01 14.17
C GLU A 12 -16.70 -18.74 14.28
N GLU A 13 -15.40 -18.82 14.00
CA GLU A 13 -14.49 -17.65 14.01
C GLU A 13 -14.94 -16.58 13.00
N GLU A 14 -15.40 -17.00 11.82
CA GLU A 14 -15.98 -16.09 10.82
C GLU A 14 -17.28 -15.45 11.31
N LYS A 15 -18.19 -16.22 11.90
CA LYS A 15 -19.46 -15.72 12.45
C LYS A 15 -19.25 -14.79 13.65
N GLU A 16 -18.21 -15.03 14.44
CA GLU A 16 -17.80 -14.18 15.56
C GLU A 16 -17.06 -12.92 15.11
N GLY A 17 -16.73 -12.79 13.83
CA GLY A 17 -16.12 -11.59 13.27
C GLY A 17 -14.60 -11.51 13.43
N ALA A 18 -13.93 -12.63 13.71
CA ALA A 18 -12.48 -12.66 13.93
C ALA A 18 -11.68 -12.06 12.77
N ILE A 19 -12.16 -12.20 11.52
CA ILE A 19 -11.54 -11.60 10.34
C ILE A 19 -11.56 -10.07 10.43
N ASP A 20 -12.71 -9.48 10.77
CA ASP A 20 -12.86 -8.04 10.86
C ASP A 20 -12.01 -7.47 12.00
N GLU A 21 -11.95 -8.15 13.14
CA GLU A 21 -11.07 -7.79 14.26
C GLU A 21 -9.60 -7.81 13.85
N ILE A 22 -9.15 -8.83 13.10
CA ILE A 22 -7.77 -8.91 12.61
C ILE A 22 -7.49 -7.79 11.59
N VAL A 23 -8.44 -7.50 10.70
CA VAL A 23 -8.31 -6.43 9.71
C VAL A 23 -8.20 -5.06 10.40
N GLU A 24 -9.04 -4.80 11.41
CA GLU A 24 -8.97 -3.57 12.21
C GLU A 24 -7.66 -3.50 12.98
N PHE A 25 -7.28 -4.59 13.66
CA PHE A 25 -6.04 -4.67 14.42
C PHE A 25 -4.81 -4.41 13.54
N CYS A 26 -4.76 -5.02 12.35
CA CYS A 26 -3.69 -4.85 11.38
C CYS A 26 -3.82 -3.59 10.53
N SER A 27 -4.87 -2.79 10.69
CA SER A 27 -5.08 -1.59 9.89
C SER A 27 -3.95 -0.60 10.11
N LEU A 28 -3.57 0.11 9.05
CA LEU A 28 -2.53 1.13 9.14
C LEU A 28 -2.90 2.21 10.16
N SER A 29 -4.18 2.61 10.20
CA SER A 29 -4.71 3.56 11.17
C SER A 29 -4.51 3.09 12.60
N ASN A 30 -4.84 1.83 12.92
CA ASN A 30 -4.66 1.29 14.26
C ASN A 30 -3.16 1.19 14.61
N LEU A 31 -2.37 0.51 13.78
CA LEU A 31 -0.95 0.29 14.02
C LEU A 31 -0.18 1.60 14.16
N LYS A 32 -0.44 2.61 13.32
CA LYS A 32 0.18 3.93 13.42
C LYS A 32 -0.17 4.66 14.72
N ASN A 33 -1.31 4.34 15.32
CA ASN A 33 -1.81 5.01 16.50
C ASN A 33 -1.41 4.38 17.84
N LEU A 34 -0.81 3.19 17.83
CA LEU A 34 -0.25 2.55 19.01
C LEU A 34 0.91 3.38 19.59
N GLU A 35 0.98 3.50 20.91
CA GLU A 35 1.97 4.33 21.60
C GLU A 35 3.42 3.95 21.22
N VAL A 36 3.70 2.63 21.18
CA VAL A 36 4.99 2.08 20.76
C VAL A 36 5.41 2.49 19.34
N ASN A 37 4.43 2.79 18.47
CA ASN A 37 4.64 3.20 17.10
C ASN A 37 4.67 4.72 16.93
N LYS A 38 4.09 5.49 17.84
CA LYS A 38 4.13 6.96 17.84
C LYS A 38 5.41 7.53 18.46
N SER A 39 5.78 7.02 19.63
CA SER A 39 6.83 7.60 20.48
C SER A 39 8.00 6.63 20.73
N GLY A 40 7.87 5.37 20.31
CA GLY A 40 8.91 4.38 20.47
C GLY A 40 10.18 4.68 19.68
N SER A 41 11.26 4.00 20.07
CA SER A 41 12.54 4.04 19.36
C SER A 41 13.08 2.63 19.15
N LEU A 42 13.46 2.34 17.91
CA LEU A 42 14.14 1.11 17.54
C LEU A 42 15.65 1.34 17.68
N LYS A 43 16.19 0.98 18.86
CA LYS A 43 17.60 1.21 19.23
C LYS A 43 18.59 0.62 18.22
N THR A 44 18.33 -0.58 17.72
CA THR A 44 19.17 -1.27 16.73
C THR A 44 19.38 -0.45 15.46
N MET A 45 18.35 0.31 15.04
CA MET A 45 18.36 1.10 13.80
C MET A 45 18.56 2.60 14.06
N LYS A 46 18.72 3.02 15.33
CA LYS A 46 18.76 4.43 15.76
C LYS A 46 17.62 5.27 15.13
N ARG A 47 16.42 4.72 15.06
CA ARG A 47 15.24 5.35 14.42
C ARG A 47 14.05 5.39 15.36
N GLN A 48 13.26 6.46 15.28
CA GLN A 48 11.95 6.51 15.92
C GLN A 48 10.97 5.59 15.18
N THR A 49 10.12 4.90 15.91
CA THR A 49 9.17 3.93 15.33
C THR A 49 8.15 4.60 14.41
N ASN A 50 7.81 5.87 14.68
CA ASN A 50 6.89 6.65 13.85
C ASN A 50 7.34 6.80 12.40
N SER A 51 8.66 6.73 12.15
CA SER A 51 9.24 6.88 10.82
C SER A 51 8.90 5.72 9.88
N PHE A 52 8.38 4.61 10.38
CA PHE A 52 7.87 3.50 9.58
C PHE A 52 6.42 3.71 9.09
N PHE A 53 5.66 4.61 9.72
CA PHE A 53 4.22 4.80 9.46
C PHE A 53 3.92 6.15 8.78
N ARG A 54 4.15 6.24 7.46
CA ARG A 54 3.85 7.43 6.63
C ARG A 54 2.33 7.59 6.38
N LYS A 55 1.91 7.95 5.17
CA LYS A 55 0.49 8.00 4.79
C LYS A 55 -0.08 6.61 4.50
N GLY A 56 0.73 5.75 3.87
CA GLY A 56 0.33 4.41 3.42
C GLY A 56 -0.85 4.43 2.44
N GLU A 57 -0.93 5.47 1.62
CA GLU A 57 -1.96 5.66 0.61
C GLU A 57 -1.45 5.22 -0.76
N ALA A 58 -2.28 4.49 -1.50
CA ALA A 58 -2.00 4.18 -2.90
C ALA A 58 -2.04 5.46 -3.74
N GLY A 59 -1.01 5.69 -4.55
CA GLY A 59 -0.94 6.86 -5.44
C GLY A 59 -0.15 8.05 -4.87
N ASP A 60 0.29 8.02 -3.61
CA ASP A 60 1.03 9.13 -2.98
C ASP A 60 2.35 9.49 -3.69
N TYR A 61 2.85 8.63 -4.60
CA TYR A 61 4.02 8.92 -5.43
C TYR A 61 3.85 10.16 -6.32
N VAL A 62 2.62 10.52 -6.71
CA VAL A 62 2.37 11.71 -7.56
C VAL A 62 2.75 13.02 -6.86
N ASN A 63 2.82 13.02 -5.52
CA ASN A 63 3.26 14.18 -4.73
C ASN A 63 4.79 14.36 -4.74
N PHE A 64 5.54 13.37 -5.23
CA PHE A 64 7.00 13.35 -5.18
C PHE A 64 7.67 13.19 -6.55
N LEU A 65 6.97 12.61 -7.53
CA LEU A 65 7.50 12.35 -8.87
C LEU A 65 6.91 13.31 -9.89
N SER A 66 7.75 13.79 -10.82
CA SER A 66 7.27 14.51 -11.99
C SER A 66 6.45 13.59 -12.89
N PRO A 67 5.50 14.13 -13.68
CA PRO A 67 4.75 13.34 -14.66
C PRO A 67 5.67 12.56 -15.62
N SER A 68 6.78 13.17 -16.05
CA SER A 68 7.78 12.52 -16.90
C SER A 68 8.46 11.32 -16.25
N ALA A 69 8.75 11.39 -14.94
CA ALA A 69 9.32 10.27 -14.21
C ALA A 69 8.31 9.12 -14.09
N VAL A 70 7.04 9.43 -13.78
CA VAL A 70 5.97 8.43 -13.71
C VAL A 70 5.81 7.71 -15.05
N GLU A 71 5.78 8.45 -16.17
CA GLU A 71 5.69 7.84 -17.50
C GLU A 71 6.91 6.97 -17.84
N LEU A 72 8.12 7.42 -17.49
CA LEU A 72 9.33 6.63 -17.68
C LEU A 72 9.26 5.31 -16.89
N TYR A 73 8.90 5.37 -15.60
CA TYR A 73 8.74 4.18 -14.77
C TYR A 73 7.67 3.23 -15.32
N SER A 74 6.54 3.77 -15.78
CA SER A 74 5.47 2.98 -16.41
C SER A 74 6.01 2.15 -17.57
N LYS A 75 6.72 2.79 -18.50
CA LYS A 75 7.31 2.14 -19.68
C LYS A 75 8.32 1.04 -19.29
N ILE A 76 9.11 1.27 -18.25
CA ILE A 76 10.09 0.28 -17.76
C ILE A 76 9.37 -0.94 -17.20
N VAL A 77 8.31 -0.74 -16.41
CA VAL A 77 7.52 -1.83 -15.82
C VAL A 77 6.80 -2.61 -16.91
N ASP A 78 6.11 -1.93 -17.83
CA ASP A 78 5.41 -2.56 -18.95
C ASP A 78 6.37 -3.37 -19.82
N GLY A 79 7.55 -2.83 -20.13
CA GLY A 79 8.54 -3.53 -20.95
C GLY A 79 9.19 -4.73 -20.27
N LYS A 80 9.28 -4.76 -18.93
CA LYS A 80 9.89 -5.87 -18.17
C LYS A 80 8.90 -6.94 -17.74
N LEU A 81 7.64 -6.57 -17.54
CA LEU A 81 6.58 -7.47 -17.08
C LEU A 81 5.64 -7.89 -18.21
N SER A 82 5.85 -7.42 -19.45
CA SER A 82 5.08 -7.89 -20.60
C SER A 82 5.19 -9.41 -20.72
N GLY A 83 4.05 -10.10 -20.59
CA GLY A 83 3.97 -11.56 -20.71
C GLY A 83 4.13 -12.34 -19.39
N SER A 84 4.33 -11.68 -18.24
CA SER A 84 4.42 -12.38 -16.94
C SER A 84 3.06 -12.75 -16.32
N GLY A 85 1.96 -12.67 -17.07
CA GLY A 85 0.60 -12.85 -16.51
C GLY A 85 0.12 -11.67 -15.68
N ASP A 86 1.01 -10.75 -15.30
CA ASP A 86 0.68 -9.48 -14.67
C ASP A 86 0.09 -8.53 -15.73
N CYS A 87 -1.23 -8.41 -15.76
CA CYS A 87 -1.93 -7.42 -16.57
C CYS A 87 -1.91 -6.05 -15.86
N THR A 88 -0.76 -5.38 -15.84
CA THR A 88 -0.70 -3.93 -15.52
C THR A 88 -0.55 -3.04 -16.75
N ALA A 89 -0.61 -3.61 -17.96
CA ALA A 89 -0.64 -2.87 -19.21
C ALA A 89 -1.86 -1.92 -19.23
N GLY A 90 -1.67 -0.68 -18.79
CA GLY A 90 -2.64 0.43 -18.97
C GLY A 90 -3.04 1.26 -17.74
N SER A 91 -2.79 0.82 -16.49
CA SER A 91 -3.51 1.40 -15.33
C SER A 91 -2.91 2.65 -14.67
N LEU A 92 -1.79 3.18 -15.14
CA LEU A 92 -1.34 4.52 -14.69
C LEU A 92 -2.06 5.67 -15.44
N LYS A 93 -2.87 5.36 -16.46
CA LYS A 93 -3.65 6.36 -17.21
C LYS A 93 -5.15 6.42 -16.87
N GLN A 94 -5.68 5.54 -16.00
CA GLN A 94 -7.12 5.55 -15.66
C GLN A 94 -7.37 5.37 -14.15
N ARG A 95 -7.15 6.44 -13.37
CA ARG A 95 -7.89 6.64 -12.11
C ARG A 95 -8.56 8.01 -12.14
N PRO A 96 -9.85 8.12 -11.79
CA PRO A 96 -10.55 9.40 -11.76
C PRO A 96 -9.85 10.34 -10.78
N GLY A 97 -9.43 11.51 -11.26
CA GLY A 97 -8.73 12.54 -10.48
C GLY A 97 -7.30 12.86 -10.93
N ILE A 98 -6.73 12.16 -11.91
CA ILE A 98 -5.45 12.53 -12.51
C ILE A 98 -5.72 13.57 -13.63
N PRO A 99 -5.28 14.84 -13.49
CA PRO A 99 -5.40 15.80 -14.57
C PRO A 99 -4.59 15.31 -15.77
N SER A 100 -5.21 15.37 -16.95
CA SER A 100 -4.55 15.00 -18.19
C SER A 100 -3.32 15.88 -18.42
N PRO A 101 -2.21 15.32 -18.97
CA PRO A 101 -1.02 16.12 -19.26
C PRO A 101 -1.39 17.23 -20.25
N GLY A 102 -1.30 18.49 -19.82
CA GLY A 102 -1.57 19.66 -20.67
C GLY A 102 -2.69 20.59 -20.22
N THR A 103 -3.30 20.40 -19.06
CA THR A 103 -4.24 21.39 -18.51
C THR A 103 -3.48 22.34 -17.57
N PRO A 104 -3.34 23.64 -17.89
CA PRO A 104 -2.88 24.63 -16.92
C PRO A 104 -3.93 24.78 -15.81
N LEU A 105 -3.47 25.23 -14.62
CA LEU A 105 -4.32 25.58 -13.48
C LEU A 105 -5.47 26.52 -13.86
#